data_AF-A0A2T0BFL4-F1
#
_entry.id   AF-A0A2T0BFL4-F1
#
_cell.length_a   1.000
_cell.length_b   1.000
_cell.length_c   1.000
_cell.angle_alpha   90.00
_cell.angle_beta   90.00
_cell.angle_gamma   90.00
#
_symmetry.space_group_name_H-M   'P 1'
#
loop_
_entity.id
_entity.type
_entity.pdbx_description
1 polymer ?
#
loop_
_entity_poly.entity_id
_entity_poly.type
_entity_poly.pdbx_seq_one_letter_code
_entity_poly.pdbx_strand_id
1 'polypeptide(L)'
;MIEEKRFAVLIDADNVSSKYIKYILDEISNYGVVTYKRIYGDWTKTNATSWKEVLLENSISPIQQYGYTVGKNATDSAMIIDAMDILYSNYVEGFCIVSSDSDFTKLAVRLRESGMTVIGMGEAKTPKPFSVACNIFKYLDILSEDEERDTAGYNLNKVISNADNNVNSISEQRSKEVKNMTDIKIIEESMIKIIIENGDESKGIGIGELGSRLVKRYPDFDVRNYGYTKLSKFLISFDSLDLKTEVNTITVHLKTNDISVKKIEQTILQLIGVKGINMGELNKRLLEGYPDFNVRNYGYAKFSKLINDLSRLGVRTSGQNVSLEKVIPEKNPCKTTLKSK
;
A
#
# COMPACT_ATOMS: atom_id res chain seq x y z
N MET A 1 -21.94 -11.28 20.48
CA MET A 1 -22.22 -10.10 19.64
C MET A 1 -20.89 -9.43 19.40
N ILE A 2 -20.54 -9.09 18.16
CA ILE A 2 -19.37 -8.24 17.90
C ILE A 2 -19.79 -6.85 18.33
N GLU A 3 -19.15 -6.32 19.37
CA GLU A 3 -19.43 -4.97 19.85
C GLU A 3 -18.84 -3.97 18.86
N GLU A 4 -19.70 -3.15 18.25
CA GLU A 4 -19.26 -2.10 17.34
C GLU A 4 -18.58 -0.98 18.14
N LYS A 5 -17.42 -0.52 17.65
CA LYS A 5 -16.69 0.60 18.25
C LYS A 5 -17.52 1.87 18.17
N ARG A 6 -17.47 2.69 19.21
CA ARG A 6 -18.11 4.00 19.26
C ARG A 6 -17.11 5.08 18.93
N PHE A 7 -17.50 6.00 18.06
CA PHE A 7 -16.66 7.10 17.58
C PHE A 7 -17.24 8.47 17.92
N ALA A 8 -16.36 9.41 18.24
CA ALA A 8 -16.67 10.84 18.26
C ALA A 8 -16.20 11.50 16.95
N VAL A 9 -17.11 12.11 16.20
CA VAL A 9 -16.82 12.87 14.98
C VAL A 9 -16.77 14.36 15.34
N LEU A 10 -15.58 14.95 15.19
CA LEU A 10 -15.28 16.34 15.50
C LEU A 10 -14.86 17.06 14.22
N ILE A 11 -15.64 18.04 13.79
CA ILE A 11 -15.48 18.71 12.50
C ILE A 11 -15.09 20.16 12.70
N ASP A 12 -14.03 20.58 12.03
CA ASP A 12 -13.57 21.96 11.97
C ASP A 12 -14.23 22.70 10.80
N ALA A 13 -15.22 23.54 11.09
CA ALA A 13 -15.98 24.26 10.06
C ALA A 13 -15.19 25.42 9.42
N ASP A 14 -14.09 25.86 10.03
CA ASP A 14 -13.26 26.92 9.46
C ASP A 14 -12.32 26.37 8.37
N ASN A 15 -11.97 25.07 8.43
CA ASN A 15 -11.06 24.42 7.48
C ASN A 15 -11.72 23.42 6.51
N VAL A 16 -12.99 23.07 6.72
CA VAL A 16 -13.72 22.06 5.91
C VAL A 16 -14.97 22.68 5.29
N SER A 17 -15.36 22.22 4.10
CA SER A 17 -16.59 22.65 3.43
C SER A 17 -17.79 21.76 3.79
N SER A 18 -18.98 22.34 3.89
CA SER A 18 -20.23 21.61 4.20
C SER A 18 -20.58 20.53 3.18
N LYS A 19 -20.10 20.65 1.94
CA LYS A 19 -20.27 19.63 0.90
C LYS A 19 -19.71 18.25 1.30
N TYR A 20 -18.76 18.21 2.25
CA TYR A 20 -18.09 16.97 2.62
C TYR A 20 -18.82 16.14 3.69
N ILE A 21 -19.88 16.66 4.33
CA ILE A 21 -20.53 15.99 5.46
C ILE A 21 -21.04 14.59 5.12
N LYS A 22 -21.65 14.43 3.94
CA LYS A 22 -22.11 13.12 3.48
C LYS A 22 -20.96 12.11 3.47
N TYR A 23 -19.86 12.43 2.77
CA TYR A 23 -18.71 11.54 2.64
C TYR A 23 -18.01 11.27 3.98
N ILE A 24 -17.97 12.25 4.88
CA ILE A 24 -17.43 12.07 6.24
C ILE A 24 -18.23 11.01 7.00
N LEU A 25 -19.56 11.13 6.99
CA LEU A 25 -20.46 10.24 7.72
C LEU A 25 -20.54 8.85 7.09
N ASP A 26 -20.53 8.77 5.77
CA ASP A 26 -20.52 7.49 5.05
C ASP A 26 -19.20 6.75 5.30
N GLU A 27 -18.05 7.44 5.23
CA GLU A 27 -16.74 6.82 5.46
C GLU A 27 -16.58 6.35 6.91
N ILE A 28 -16.94 7.15 7.92
CA ILE A 28 -16.79 6.76 9.33
C ILE A 28 -17.68 5.57 9.72
N SER A 29 -18.82 5.39 9.04
CA SER A 29 -19.74 4.27 9.30
C SER A 29 -19.12 2.90 9.04
N ASN A 30 -18.06 2.82 8.22
CA ASN A 30 -17.31 1.59 7.96
C ASN A 30 -16.48 1.11 9.17
N TYR A 31 -16.27 1.98 10.17
CA TYR A 31 -15.39 1.69 11.32
C TYR A 31 -16.16 1.49 12.62
N GLY A 32 -17.37 2.04 12.73
CA GLY A 32 -18.21 1.88 13.91
C GLY A 32 -19.35 2.89 14.02
N VAL A 33 -19.97 2.93 15.19
CA VAL A 33 -21.14 3.77 15.49
C VAL A 33 -20.70 5.17 15.89
N VAL A 34 -21.23 6.19 15.22
CA VAL A 34 -20.98 7.58 15.58
C VAL A 34 -21.86 8.00 16.77
N THR A 35 -21.22 8.22 17.93
CA THR A 35 -21.90 8.58 19.19
C THR A 35 -21.93 10.09 19.41
N TYR A 36 -20.86 10.80 19.05
CA TYR A 36 -20.80 12.26 19.06
C TYR A 36 -20.68 12.77 17.63
N LYS A 37 -21.50 13.76 17.27
CA LYS A 37 -21.40 14.51 16.02
C LYS A 37 -21.33 15.99 16.37
N ARG A 38 -20.12 16.55 16.43
CA ARG A 38 -19.90 17.95 16.80
C ARG A 38 -19.14 18.66 15.71
N ILE A 39 -19.55 19.89 15.46
CA ILE A 39 -18.89 20.77 14.52
C ILE A 39 -18.58 22.10 15.21
N TYR A 40 -17.39 22.63 15.01
CA TYR A 40 -16.86 23.79 15.71
C TYR A 40 -16.64 24.92 14.72
N GLY A 41 -17.10 26.11 15.08
CA GLY A 41 -16.90 27.31 14.27
C GLY A 41 -17.62 28.52 14.82
N ASP A 42 -17.44 29.65 14.13
CA ASP A 42 -18.16 30.87 14.42
C ASP A 42 -19.42 30.98 13.55
N TRP A 43 -20.57 30.59 14.10
CA TRP A 43 -21.86 30.59 13.41
C TRP A 43 -22.47 31.98 13.23
N THR A 44 -21.79 33.04 13.70
CA THR A 44 -22.19 34.42 13.43
C THR A 44 -21.70 34.93 12.06
N LYS A 45 -20.76 34.21 11.43
CA LYS A 45 -20.24 34.55 10.09
C LYS A 45 -21.27 34.24 9.00
N THR A 46 -21.24 34.99 7.90
CA THR A 46 -22.19 34.87 6.77
C THR A 46 -22.14 33.52 6.04
N ASN A 47 -21.03 32.80 6.12
CA ASN A 47 -20.86 31.45 5.57
C ASN A 47 -21.55 30.34 6.41
N ALA A 48 -22.10 30.66 7.59
CA ALA A 48 -22.83 29.70 8.42
C ALA A 48 -24.13 29.20 7.77
N THR A 49 -24.68 29.93 6.79
CA THR A 49 -25.94 29.56 6.13
C THR A 49 -25.85 28.23 5.39
N SER A 50 -24.73 27.94 4.71
CA SER A 50 -24.54 26.67 3.98
C SER A 50 -24.39 25.45 4.89
N TRP A 51 -24.19 25.67 6.19
CA TRP A 51 -24.15 24.61 7.19
C TRP A 51 -25.53 24.29 7.74
N LYS A 52 -26.41 25.29 7.88
CA LYS A 52 -27.68 25.15 8.61
C LYS A 52 -28.50 23.92 8.21
N GLU A 53 -28.76 23.74 6.92
CA GLU A 53 -29.55 22.61 6.40
C GLU A 53 -28.82 21.28 6.65
N VAL A 54 -27.54 21.22 6.28
CA VAL A 54 -26.70 20.04 6.42
C VAL A 54 -26.59 19.56 7.88
N LEU A 55 -26.46 20.48 8.83
CA LEU A 55 -26.37 20.14 10.26
C LEU A 55 -27.68 19.59 10.80
N LEU A 56 -28.82 20.17 10.39
CA LEU A 56 -30.15 19.70 10.81
C LEU A 56 -30.46 18.31 10.25
N GLU A 57 -30.22 18.10 8.95
CA GLU A 57 -30.48 16.82 8.29
C GLU A 57 -29.66 15.67 8.88
N ASN A 58 -28.42 15.96 9.32
CA ASN A 58 -27.48 14.95 9.80
C ASN A 58 -27.40 14.85 11.33
N SER A 59 -28.23 15.63 12.05
CA SER A 59 -28.24 15.73 13.53
C SER A 59 -26.84 16.04 14.12
N ILE A 60 -26.13 16.99 13.50
CA ILE A 60 -24.80 17.43 13.94
C ILE A 60 -24.98 18.61 14.89
N SER A 61 -24.35 18.54 16.07
CA SER A 61 -24.41 19.59 17.09
C SER A 61 -23.41 20.71 16.79
N PRO A 62 -23.84 21.95 16.50
CA PRO A 62 -22.94 23.09 16.34
C PRO A 62 -22.44 23.58 17.70
N ILE A 63 -21.13 23.74 17.81
CA ILE A 63 -20.44 24.33 18.96
C ILE A 63 -19.97 25.73 18.54
N GLN A 64 -20.59 26.77 19.10
CA GLN A 64 -20.27 28.16 18.79
C GLN A 64 -18.95 28.57 19.43
N GLN A 65 -18.06 29.19 18.65
CA GLN A 65 -16.88 29.88 19.14
C GLN A 65 -16.74 31.25 18.48
N TYR A 66 -16.64 32.32 19.29
CA TYR A 66 -16.48 33.67 18.77
C TYR A 66 -15.04 33.93 18.34
N GLY A 67 -14.87 34.45 17.12
CA GLY A 67 -13.58 34.98 16.68
C GLY A 67 -13.30 36.35 17.30
N TYR A 68 -12.67 36.41 18.48
CA TYR A 68 -12.31 37.70 19.12
C TYR A 68 -11.25 38.50 18.34
N THR A 69 -10.40 37.81 17.57
CA THR A 69 -9.34 38.38 16.73
C THR A 69 -9.10 37.48 15.53
N VAL A 70 -8.95 38.07 14.34
CA VAL A 70 -8.69 37.36 13.09
C VAL A 70 -7.37 36.58 13.18
N GLY A 71 -7.38 35.30 12.77
CA GLY A 71 -6.19 34.46 12.72
C GLY A 71 -5.77 33.82 14.05
N LYS A 72 -6.67 33.71 15.03
CA LYS A 72 -6.42 32.93 16.26
C LYS A 72 -7.20 31.62 16.26
N ASN A 73 -6.58 30.60 16.86
CA ASN A 73 -7.03 29.20 16.91
C ASN A 73 -8.08 28.95 18.01
N ALA A 74 -9.08 29.83 18.13
CA ALA A 74 -10.13 29.72 19.16
C ALA A 74 -11.04 28.50 18.91
N THR A 75 -11.44 28.29 17.66
CA THR A 75 -12.18 27.11 17.21
C THR A 75 -11.42 25.83 17.55
N ASP A 76 -10.12 25.79 17.21
CA ASP A 76 -9.27 24.62 17.43
C ASP A 76 -9.11 24.32 18.93
N SER A 77 -8.92 25.37 19.74
CA SER A 77 -8.80 25.24 21.19
C SER A 77 -10.06 24.63 21.79
N ALA A 78 -11.24 25.08 21.37
CA ALA A 78 -12.50 24.54 21.83
C ALA A 78 -12.68 23.07 21.40
N MET A 79 -12.34 22.73 20.15
CA MET A 79 -12.41 21.35 19.68
C MET A 79 -11.43 20.43 20.44
N ILE A 80 -10.22 20.90 20.74
CA ILE A 80 -9.23 20.14 21.51
C ILE A 80 -9.71 19.91 22.94
N ILE A 81 -10.25 20.93 23.62
CA ILE A 81 -10.79 20.81 24.98
C ILE A 81 -11.91 19.76 24.99
N ASP A 82 -12.85 19.88 24.07
CA ASP A 82 -14.01 19.00 24.02
C ASP A 82 -13.62 17.56 23.63
N ALA A 83 -12.62 17.38 22.77
CA ALA A 83 -12.04 16.07 22.48
C ALA A 83 -11.44 15.40 23.73
N MET A 84 -10.77 16.18 24.60
CA MET A 84 -10.23 15.67 25.85
C MET A 84 -11.33 15.33 26.85
N ASP A 85 -12.38 16.14 26.94
CA ASP A 85 -13.53 15.85 27.80
C ASP A 85 -14.24 14.56 27.37
N ILE A 86 -14.44 14.37 26.05
CA ILE A 86 -14.98 13.12 25.50
C ILE A 86 -14.04 11.94 25.81
N LEU A 87 -12.72 12.12 25.64
CA LEU A 87 -11.74 11.06 25.92
C LEU A 87 -11.87 10.55 27.36
N TYR A 88 -11.93 11.45 28.34
CA TYR A 88 -12.02 11.09 29.75
C TYR A 88 -13.41 10.65 30.20
N SER A 89 -14.44 10.84 29.37
CA SER A 89 -15.77 10.28 29.62
C SER A 89 -15.84 8.75 29.48
N ASN A 90 -14.85 8.14 28.79
CA ASN A 90 -14.78 6.71 28.49
C ASN A 90 -15.99 6.14 27.72
N TYR A 91 -16.73 6.98 26.98
CA TYR A 91 -17.87 6.53 26.16
C TYR A 91 -17.51 6.12 24.74
N VAL A 92 -16.30 6.39 24.26
CA VAL A 92 -15.87 6.11 22.88
C VAL A 92 -14.56 5.33 22.83
N GLU A 93 -14.37 4.55 21.78
CA GLU A 93 -13.12 3.83 21.47
C GLU A 93 -12.34 4.47 20.30
N GLY A 94 -12.88 5.54 19.71
CA GLY A 94 -12.25 6.22 18.61
C GLY A 94 -12.72 7.64 18.37
N PHE A 95 -11.91 8.36 17.60
CA PHE A 95 -12.13 9.75 17.22
C PHE A 95 -11.96 9.89 15.71
N CYS A 96 -12.87 10.62 15.08
CA CYS A 96 -12.74 11.11 13.74
C CYS A 96 -12.49 12.62 13.79
N ILE A 97 -11.28 13.06 13.46
CA ILE A 97 -10.89 14.48 13.41
C ILE A 97 -10.96 14.92 11.97
N VAL A 98 -11.86 15.85 11.65
CA VAL A 98 -12.06 16.36 10.30
C VAL A 98 -11.50 17.77 10.20
N SER A 99 -10.29 17.90 9.64
CA SER A 99 -9.62 19.18 9.36
C SER A 99 -8.47 18.96 8.35
N SER A 100 -8.04 20.03 7.68
CA SER A 100 -6.79 20.03 6.88
C SER A 100 -5.64 20.76 7.60
N ASP A 101 -5.86 21.21 8.84
CA ASP A 101 -4.86 21.93 9.65
C ASP A 101 -3.90 20.97 10.37
N SER A 102 -2.61 21.25 10.28
CA SER A 102 -1.57 20.50 10.98
C SER A 102 -1.55 20.71 12.50
N ASP A 103 -2.21 21.74 13.03
CA ASP A 103 -2.22 22.01 14.47
C ASP A 103 -2.90 20.88 15.28
N PHE A 104 -3.78 20.09 14.66
CA PHE A 104 -4.38 18.90 15.27
C PHE A 104 -3.46 17.68 15.38
N THR A 105 -2.22 17.76 14.86
CA THR A 105 -1.22 16.66 14.94
C THR A 105 -1.02 16.20 16.39
N LYS A 106 -0.88 17.13 17.35
CA LYS A 106 -0.67 16.78 18.76
C LYS A 106 -1.90 16.16 19.40
N LEU A 107 -3.10 16.61 19.03
CA LEU A 107 -4.35 15.98 19.47
C LEU A 107 -4.42 14.53 19.00
N ALA A 108 -4.17 14.27 17.71
CA ALA A 108 -4.20 12.92 17.14
C ALA A 108 -3.21 11.97 17.85
N VAL A 109 -1.97 12.42 18.09
CA VAL A 109 -0.98 11.65 18.85
C VAL A 109 -1.45 11.38 20.27
N ARG A 110 -1.93 12.39 20.99
CA ARG A 110 -2.38 12.25 22.39
C ARG A 110 -3.56 11.27 22.54
N LEU A 111 -4.49 11.28 21.59
CA LEU A 111 -5.60 10.33 21.55
C LEU A 111 -5.12 8.90 21.31
N ARG A 112 -4.17 8.70 20.37
CA ARG A 112 -3.54 7.39 20.13
C ARG A 112 -2.75 6.87 21.31
N GLU A 113 -2.02 7.74 22.00
CA GLU A 113 -1.31 7.41 23.25
C GLU A 113 -2.28 6.93 24.33
N SER A 114 -3.55 7.33 24.27
CA SER A 114 -4.63 6.83 25.15
C SER A 114 -5.27 5.53 24.66
N GLY A 115 -4.76 4.91 23.59
CA GLY A 115 -5.31 3.70 23.01
C GLY A 115 -6.51 3.90 22.10
N MET A 116 -6.88 5.15 21.77
CA MET A 116 -8.02 5.43 20.87
C MET A 116 -7.68 5.13 19.41
N THR A 117 -8.67 4.69 18.65
CA THR A 117 -8.56 4.62 17.18
C THR A 117 -8.81 6.01 16.60
N VAL A 118 -7.80 6.62 16.00
CA VAL A 118 -7.90 7.97 15.41
C VAL A 118 -7.97 7.89 13.89
N ILE A 119 -9.06 8.40 13.33
CA ILE A 119 -9.28 8.57 11.90
C ILE A 119 -9.20 10.06 11.60
N GLY A 120 -8.25 10.46 10.75
CA GLY A 120 -8.18 11.82 10.23
C GLY A 120 -8.91 11.91 8.89
N MET A 121 -9.60 13.02 8.65
CA MET A 121 -10.18 13.32 7.35
C MET A 121 -9.87 14.78 6.97
N GLY A 122 -9.35 15.00 5.76
CA GLY A 122 -9.01 16.33 5.27
C GLY A 122 -8.87 16.33 3.75
N GLU A 123 -8.56 17.46 3.14
CA GLU A 123 -8.32 17.54 1.69
C GLU A 123 -6.88 17.10 1.34
N ALA A 124 -6.56 16.87 0.06
CA ALA A 124 -5.21 16.47 -0.37
C ALA A 124 -4.11 17.47 0.04
N LYS A 125 -4.49 18.75 0.23
CA LYS A 125 -3.60 19.80 0.76
C LYS A 125 -3.14 19.57 2.20
N THR A 126 -3.75 18.64 2.93
CA THR A 126 -3.43 18.35 4.34
C THR A 126 -1.95 17.98 4.50
N PRO A 127 -1.20 18.64 5.40
CA PRO A 127 0.21 18.33 5.63
C PRO A 127 0.45 16.90 6.11
N LYS A 128 1.51 16.27 5.59
CA LYS A 128 1.92 14.91 5.97
C LYS A 128 2.04 14.66 7.49
N PRO A 129 2.53 15.60 8.33
CA PRO A 129 2.60 15.39 9.78
C PRO A 129 1.26 15.04 10.43
N PHE A 130 0.16 15.63 9.98
CA PHE A 130 -1.16 15.32 10.53
C PHE A 130 -1.64 13.95 10.08
N SER A 131 -1.51 13.62 8.79
CA SER A 131 -1.98 12.32 8.28
C SER A 131 -1.24 11.13 8.90
N VAL A 132 0.08 11.23 9.12
CA VAL A 132 0.86 10.17 9.80
C VAL A 132 0.62 10.11 11.31
N ALA A 133 0.07 11.16 11.91
CA ALA A 133 -0.30 11.15 13.32
C ALA A 133 -1.56 10.33 13.60
N CYS A 134 -2.38 10.03 12.60
CA CYS A 134 -3.59 9.21 12.74
C CYS A 134 -3.29 7.70 12.62
N ASN A 135 -4.28 6.86 12.94
CA ASN A 135 -4.24 5.43 12.58
C ASN A 135 -4.63 5.22 11.11
N ILE A 136 -5.58 6.02 10.64
CA ILE A 136 -6.11 6.02 9.27
C ILE A 136 -6.33 7.48 8.87
N PHE A 137 -6.04 7.85 7.64
CA PHE A 137 -6.30 9.17 7.10
C PHE A 137 -7.03 9.06 5.75
N LYS A 138 -8.09 9.83 5.54
CA LYS A 138 -8.91 9.83 4.32
C LYS A 138 -8.95 11.23 3.69
N TYR A 139 -8.82 11.26 2.37
CA TYR A 139 -8.83 12.50 1.59
C TYR A 139 -10.23 12.80 1.04
N LEU A 140 -10.89 13.82 1.58
CA LEU A 140 -12.31 14.12 1.35
C LEU A 140 -12.64 14.51 -0.11
N ASP A 141 -11.76 15.28 -0.72
CA ASP A 141 -11.78 15.60 -2.15
C ASP A 141 -11.74 14.33 -3.01
N ILE A 142 -10.85 13.38 -2.69
CA ILE A 142 -10.74 12.12 -3.41
C ILE A 142 -11.99 11.23 -3.20
N LEU A 143 -12.53 11.18 -1.98
CA LEU A 143 -13.78 10.46 -1.69
C LEU A 143 -14.94 11.02 -2.51
N SER A 144 -15.06 12.35 -2.56
CA SER A 144 -16.12 13.02 -3.31
C SER A 144 -16.03 12.75 -4.81
N GLU A 145 -14.82 12.83 -5.38
CA GLU A 145 -14.57 12.54 -6.80
C GLU A 145 -14.83 11.07 -7.16
N ASP A 146 -14.58 10.13 -6.25
CA ASP A 146 -14.82 8.71 -6.48
C ASP A 146 -16.32 8.39 -6.55
N GLU A 147 -17.12 8.90 -5.61
CA GLU A 147 -18.58 8.74 -5.65
C GLU A 147 -19.23 9.44 -6.85
N GLU A 148 -18.75 10.63 -7.21
CA GLU A 148 -19.23 11.34 -8.40
C GLU A 148 -18.93 10.56 -9.68
N ARG A 149 -17.77 9.88 -9.75
CA ARG A 149 -17.43 9.00 -10.89
C ARG A 149 -18.32 7.77 -10.94
N ASP A 150 -18.60 7.15 -9.80
CA ASP A 150 -19.47 5.97 -9.74
C ASP A 150 -20.93 6.30 -10.10
N THR A 151 -21.43 7.48 -9.72
CA THR A 151 -22.78 7.96 -10.07
C THR A 151 -22.89 8.43 -11.52
N ALA A 152 -21.84 9.08 -12.07
CA ALA A 152 -21.78 9.47 -13.48
C ALA A 152 -21.57 8.28 -14.43
N GLY A 153 -20.95 7.20 -13.97
CA GLY A 153 -20.69 5.96 -14.71
C GLY A 153 -21.93 5.19 -15.19
N TYR A 154 -23.14 5.60 -14.78
CA TYR A 154 -24.42 5.07 -15.28
C TYR A 154 -25.00 5.85 -16.48
N ASN A 155 -24.37 6.93 -16.94
CA ASN A 155 -24.82 7.70 -18.12
C ASN A 155 -23.74 7.78 -19.22
N LEU A 156 -23.46 6.65 -19.87
CA LEU A 156 -22.49 6.54 -20.97
C LEU A 156 -22.96 7.14 -22.32
N ASN A 157 -23.84 8.16 -22.33
CA ASN A 157 -24.37 8.73 -23.57
C ASN A 157 -24.34 10.27 -23.69
N LYS A 158 -23.62 11.00 -22.82
CA LYS A 158 -23.60 12.48 -22.92
C LYS A 158 -22.21 13.15 -22.82
N VAL A 159 -21.11 12.44 -23.07
CA VAL A 159 -19.75 13.02 -22.95
C VAL A 159 -18.89 12.86 -24.22
N ILE A 160 -19.40 12.25 -25.30
CA ILE A 160 -18.59 12.07 -26.53
C ILE A 160 -18.43 13.37 -27.35
N SER A 161 -19.16 14.46 -27.06
CA SER A 161 -19.20 15.59 -27.99
C SER A 161 -18.36 16.83 -27.64
N ASN A 162 -17.41 16.82 -26.70
CA ASN A 162 -16.57 18.02 -26.41
C ASN A 162 -15.20 17.73 -25.74
N ALA A 163 -14.53 16.62 -26.09
CA ALA A 163 -13.23 16.28 -25.51
C ALA A 163 -12.14 16.33 -26.58
N ASP A 164 -11.54 17.49 -26.83
CA ASP A 164 -10.25 17.54 -27.54
C ASP A 164 -9.28 18.65 -27.09
N ASN A 165 -9.63 19.50 -26.11
CA ASN A 165 -8.72 20.61 -25.73
C ASN A 165 -8.54 20.87 -24.21
N ASN A 166 -9.03 19.99 -23.32
CA ASN A 166 -9.00 20.28 -21.87
C ASN A 166 -8.44 19.13 -21.00
N VAL A 167 -7.69 18.18 -21.58
CA VAL A 167 -7.10 17.05 -20.84
C VAL A 167 -5.72 17.40 -20.28
N ASN A 168 -4.96 18.29 -20.94
CA ASN A 168 -3.59 18.65 -20.53
C ASN A 168 -3.53 19.62 -19.33
N SER A 169 -4.58 20.39 -19.07
CA SER A 169 -4.68 21.33 -17.94
C SER A 169 -4.98 20.62 -16.61
N ILE A 170 -5.73 19.51 -16.65
CA ILE A 170 -6.14 18.74 -15.46
C ILE A 170 -4.96 17.92 -14.90
N SER A 171 -4.07 17.42 -15.77
CA SER A 171 -2.89 16.62 -15.36
C SER A 171 -1.80 17.43 -14.64
N GLU A 172 -1.66 18.72 -14.92
CA GLU A 172 -0.66 19.59 -14.29
C GLU A 172 -1.09 20.16 -12.93
N GLN A 173 -2.41 20.28 -12.67
CA GLN A 173 -2.91 20.65 -11.35
C GLN A 173 -2.88 19.47 -10.37
N ARG A 174 -3.23 18.26 -10.84
CA ARG A 174 -3.17 17.02 -10.04
C ARG A 174 -1.78 16.71 -9.48
N SER A 175 -0.72 17.09 -10.21
CA SER A 175 0.67 16.82 -9.82
C SER A 175 1.23 17.76 -8.75
N LYS A 176 0.58 18.91 -8.46
CA LYS A 176 1.01 19.83 -7.39
C LYS A 176 0.30 19.59 -6.06
N GLU A 177 -0.96 19.16 -6.07
CA GLU A 177 -1.78 18.93 -4.87
C GLU A 177 -1.54 17.54 -4.24
N VAL A 178 -1.11 16.55 -5.02
CA VAL A 178 -0.82 15.17 -4.57
C VAL A 178 0.49 15.05 -3.76
N LYS A 179 1.25 16.14 -3.56
CA LYS A 179 2.58 16.10 -2.93
C LYS A 179 2.58 15.63 -1.47
N ASN A 180 1.45 15.70 -0.77
CA ASN A 180 1.36 15.31 0.63
C ASN A 180 0.99 13.83 0.86
N MET A 181 0.72 13.07 -0.20
CA MET A 181 0.31 11.67 -0.14
C MET A 181 1.54 10.77 -0.23
N THR A 182 1.45 9.55 0.31
CA THR A 182 2.52 8.56 0.13
C THR A 182 2.69 8.20 -1.35
N ASP A 183 3.91 8.32 -1.88
CA ASP A 183 4.22 8.02 -3.29
C ASP A 183 3.93 6.55 -3.63
N ILE A 184 3.35 6.30 -4.80
CA ILE A 184 3.01 4.96 -5.28
C ILE A 184 4.22 4.03 -5.34
N LYS A 185 5.43 4.54 -5.62
CA LYS A 185 6.68 3.77 -5.64
C LYS A 185 7.06 3.30 -4.24
N ILE A 186 6.86 4.15 -3.22
CA ILE A 186 7.10 3.77 -1.82
C ILE A 186 6.13 2.67 -1.39
N ILE A 187 4.88 2.74 -1.85
CA ILE A 187 3.90 1.68 -1.63
C ILE A 187 4.34 0.38 -2.32
N GLU A 188 4.76 0.43 -3.59
CA GLU A 188 5.27 -0.75 -4.32
C GLU A 188 6.45 -1.42 -3.60
N GLU A 189 7.50 -0.65 -3.28
CA GLU A 189 8.67 -1.15 -2.54
C GLU A 189 8.27 -1.78 -1.20
N SER A 190 7.27 -1.19 -0.53
CA SER A 190 6.77 -1.71 0.74
C SER A 190 5.98 -2.99 0.58
N MET A 191 5.18 -3.12 -0.48
CA MET A 191 4.47 -4.36 -0.80
C MET A 191 5.47 -5.48 -1.05
N ILE A 192 6.50 -5.23 -1.87
CA ILE A 192 7.56 -6.20 -2.15
C ILE A 192 8.23 -6.64 -0.84
N LYS A 193 8.61 -5.69 0.01
CA LYS A 193 9.23 -5.99 1.30
C LYS A 193 8.32 -6.82 2.21
N ILE A 194 7.02 -6.48 2.31
CA ILE A 194 6.05 -7.22 3.12
C ILE A 194 5.90 -8.66 2.63
N ILE A 195 5.88 -8.88 1.31
CA ILE A 195 5.77 -10.22 0.71
C ILE A 195 7.02 -11.04 1.03
N ILE A 196 8.22 -10.48 0.88
CA ILE A 196 9.49 -11.14 1.21
C ILE A 196 9.55 -11.51 2.70
N GLU A 197 9.11 -10.61 3.59
CA GLU A 197 9.08 -10.84 5.04
C GLU A 197 8.10 -11.95 5.46
N ASN A 198 7.10 -12.28 4.63
CA ASN A 198 6.14 -13.35 4.92
C ASN A 198 6.76 -14.76 4.84
N GLY A 199 7.96 -14.89 4.27
CA GLY A 199 8.84 -16.06 4.43
C GLY A 199 8.52 -17.30 3.56
N ASP A 200 7.37 -17.33 2.88
CA ASP A 200 6.99 -18.45 2.00
C ASP A 200 6.62 -17.92 0.60
N GLU A 201 7.62 -17.85 -0.29
CA GLU A 201 7.47 -17.42 -1.69
C GLU A 201 6.42 -18.26 -2.46
N SER A 202 6.11 -19.47 -1.99
CA SER A 202 5.12 -20.35 -2.62
C SER A 202 3.69 -20.08 -2.17
N LYS A 203 3.48 -19.58 -0.94
CA LYS A 203 2.15 -19.28 -0.40
C LYS A 203 1.68 -17.86 -0.67
N GLY A 204 2.60 -16.93 -0.92
CA GLY A 204 2.27 -15.52 -1.09
C GLY A 204 1.67 -14.90 0.19
N ILE A 205 1.00 -13.77 0.05
CA ILE A 205 0.28 -13.10 1.15
C ILE A 205 -1.19 -12.90 0.77
N GLY A 206 -2.11 -13.07 1.72
CA GLY A 206 -3.51 -12.77 1.47
C GLY A 206 -3.72 -11.28 1.15
N ILE A 207 -4.57 -10.97 0.16
CA ILE A 207 -4.82 -9.57 -0.26
C ILE A 207 -5.27 -8.67 0.89
N GLY A 208 -6.13 -9.19 1.77
CA GLY A 208 -6.62 -8.46 2.93
C GLY A 208 -5.54 -8.23 3.99
N GLU A 209 -4.64 -9.21 4.16
CA GLU A 209 -3.50 -9.07 5.08
C GLU A 209 -2.51 -8.03 4.56
N LEU A 210 -2.17 -8.07 3.27
CA LEU A 210 -1.32 -7.08 2.63
C LEU A 210 -1.92 -5.68 2.79
N GLY A 211 -3.21 -5.51 2.47
CA GLY A 211 -3.92 -4.24 2.65
C GLY A 211 -3.88 -3.74 4.10
N SER A 212 -4.13 -4.62 5.08
CA SER A 212 -4.08 -4.27 6.50
C SER A 212 -2.68 -3.82 6.94
N ARG A 213 -1.62 -4.51 6.47
CA ARG A 213 -0.23 -4.13 6.77
C ARG A 213 0.15 -2.80 6.12
N LEU A 214 -0.35 -2.52 4.91
CA LEU A 214 -0.15 -1.22 4.25
C LEU A 214 -0.81 -0.08 5.02
N VAL A 215 -2.08 -0.20 5.41
CA VAL A 215 -2.78 0.82 6.20
C VAL A 215 -2.08 1.06 7.55
N LYS A 216 -1.63 -0.01 8.21
CA LYS A 216 -0.87 0.11 9.48
C LYS A 216 0.46 0.85 9.32
N ARG A 217 1.12 0.72 8.16
CA ARG A 217 2.42 1.35 7.89
C ARG A 217 2.27 2.76 7.33
N TYR A 218 1.24 2.99 6.54
CA TYR A 218 0.92 4.24 5.87
C TYR A 218 -0.54 4.60 6.17
N PRO A 219 -0.80 5.41 7.19
CA PRO A 219 -2.17 5.75 7.59
C PRO A 219 -3.01 6.36 6.47
N ASP A 220 -2.39 7.08 5.55
CA ASP A 220 -3.02 7.70 4.38
C ASP A 220 -3.20 6.76 3.19
N PHE A 221 -2.82 5.48 3.30
CA PHE A 221 -2.97 4.53 2.21
C PHE A 221 -4.46 4.23 1.94
N ASP A 222 -4.88 4.55 0.73
CA ASP A 222 -6.15 4.18 0.13
C ASP A 222 -5.91 3.98 -1.37
N VAL A 223 -6.58 3.01 -1.99
CA VAL A 223 -6.38 2.73 -3.41
C VAL A 223 -6.99 3.82 -4.31
N ARG A 224 -8.01 4.54 -3.81
CA ARG A 224 -8.67 5.65 -4.50
C ARG A 224 -7.72 6.82 -4.75
N ASN A 225 -6.77 7.01 -3.83
CA ASN A 225 -5.68 7.98 -3.95
C ASN A 225 -4.86 7.83 -5.24
N TYR A 226 -4.77 6.61 -5.75
CA TYR A 226 -4.01 6.28 -6.95
C TYR A 226 -4.92 6.04 -8.16
N GLY A 227 -6.23 6.32 -8.04
CA GLY A 227 -7.20 6.19 -9.12
C GLY A 227 -7.88 4.82 -9.23
N TYR A 228 -7.81 3.97 -8.19
CA TYR A 228 -8.38 2.61 -8.22
C TYR A 228 -9.53 2.47 -7.22
N THR A 229 -10.58 1.75 -7.62
CA THR A 229 -11.75 1.49 -6.76
C THR A 229 -11.63 0.21 -5.92
N LYS A 230 -10.68 -0.68 -6.24
CA LYS A 230 -10.47 -1.96 -5.56
C LYS A 230 -9.00 -2.27 -5.38
N LEU A 231 -8.64 -2.83 -4.24
CA LEU A 231 -7.28 -3.28 -3.96
C LEU A 231 -6.78 -4.32 -4.96
N SER A 232 -7.65 -5.24 -5.42
CA SER A 232 -7.27 -6.21 -6.45
C SER A 232 -6.85 -5.53 -7.76
N LYS A 233 -7.59 -4.50 -8.22
CA LYS A 233 -7.25 -3.74 -9.43
C LYS A 233 -5.95 -2.96 -9.26
N PHE A 234 -5.74 -2.36 -8.09
CA PHE A 234 -4.51 -1.66 -7.77
C PHE A 234 -3.30 -2.59 -7.81
N LEU A 235 -3.41 -3.79 -7.22
CA LEU A 235 -2.30 -4.74 -7.19
C LEU A 235 -1.96 -5.29 -8.58
N ILE A 236 -2.96 -5.53 -9.43
CA ILE A 236 -2.77 -6.02 -10.81
C ILE A 236 -2.00 -5.01 -11.67
N SER A 237 -2.04 -3.72 -11.37
CA SER A 237 -1.31 -2.73 -12.17
C SER A 237 0.20 -2.69 -11.95
N PHE A 238 0.72 -3.44 -10.96
CA PHE A 238 2.16 -3.54 -10.74
C PHE A 238 2.71 -4.76 -11.47
N ASP A 239 3.64 -4.53 -12.40
CA ASP A 239 4.29 -5.59 -13.18
C ASP A 239 5.07 -6.58 -12.31
N SER A 240 5.50 -6.13 -11.13
CA SER A 240 6.26 -6.90 -10.13
C SER A 240 5.40 -7.90 -9.34
N LEU A 241 4.07 -7.85 -9.46
CA LEU A 241 3.12 -8.65 -8.68
C LEU A 241 2.32 -9.61 -9.57
N ASP A 242 1.90 -10.73 -8.99
CA ASP A 242 0.95 -11.67 -9.56
C ASP A 242 -0.14 -12.03 -8.55
N LEU A 243 -1.38 -12.16 -9.00
CA LEU A 243 -2.52 -12.50 -8.15
C LEU A 243 -3.01 -13.90 -8.48
N LYS A 244 -2.96 -14.80 -7.49
CA LYS A 244 -3.51 -16.15 -7.61
C LYS A 244 -4.81 -16.26 -6.82
N THR A 245 -5.86 -16.69 -7.51
CA THR A 245 -7.17 -16.95 -6.91
C THR A 245 -7.34 -18.44 -6.72
N GLU A 246 -7.42 -18.90 -5.47
CA GLU A 246 -7.73 -20.28 -5.12
C GLU A 246 -9.05 -20.31 -4.36
N VAL A 247 -10.07 -21.00 -4.91
CA VAL A 247 -11.43 -21.24 -4.38
C VAL A 247 -12.14 -20.02 -3.76
N ASN A 248 -11.65 -19.50 -2.63
CA ASN A 248 -12.21 -18.35 -1.91
C ASN A 248 -11.16 -17.37 -1.36
N THR A 249 -9.89 -17.53 -1.72
CA THR A 249 -8.78 -16.70 -1.23
C THR A 249 -7.97 -16.14 -2.40
N ILE A 250 -7.74 -14.83 -2.37
CA ILE A 250 -6.85 -14.15 -3.31
C ILE A 250 -5.52 -13.92 -2.60
N THR A 251 -4.46 -14.50 -3.16
CA THR A 251 -3.09 -14.34 -2.68
C THR A 251 -2.26 -13.55 -3.68
N VAL A 252 -1.35 -12.75 -3.16
CA VAL A 252 -0.44 -11.88 -3.91
C VAL A 252 0.95 -12.47 -3.82
N HIS A 253 1.59 -12.64 -4.96
CA HIS A 253 2.92 -13.20 -5.12
C HIS A 253 3.81 -12.18 -5.81
N LEU A 254 5.11 -12.23 -5.55
CA LEU A 254 6.05 -11.55 -6.44
C LEU A 254 6.08 -12.30 -7.75
N LYS A 255 6.01 -11.57 -8.86
CA LYS A 255 6.27 -12.12 -10.17
C LYS A 255 7.74 -12.45 -10.22
N THR A 256 8.08 -13.70 -9.87
CA THR A 256 9.41 -14.23 -10.17
C THR A 256 9.57 -14.13 -11.68
N ASN A 257 10.59 -13.42 -12.16
CA ASN A 257 11.08 -13.65 -13.51
C ASN A 257 11.35 -15.15 -13.58
N ASP A 258 10.45 -15.87 -14.25
CA ASP A 258 10.32 -17.31 -14.21
C ASP A 258 11.43 -17.93 -15.07
N ILE A 259 12.68 -17.61 -14.75
CA ILE A 259 13.81 -18.44 -15.09
C ILE A 259 13.70 -19.60 -14.10
N SER A 260 12.88 -20.58 -14.47
CA SER A 260 12.75 -21.85 -13.77
C SER A 260 14.14 -22.28 -13.30
N VAL A 261 14.26 -22.74 -12.05
CA VAL A 261 15.53 -23.26 -11.49
C VAL A 261 16.19 -24.20 -12.51
N LYS A 262 15.39 -25.05 -13.16
CA LYS A 262 15.83 -25.93 -14.25
C LYS A 262 16.45 -25.21 -15.45
N LYS A 263 15.93 -24.06 -15.84
CA LYS A 263 16.43 -23.24 -16.95
C LYS A 263 17.76 -22.56 -16.58
N ILE A 264 17.93 -22.11 -15.34
CA ILE A 264 19.23 -21.63 -14.84
C ILE A 264 20.24 -22.76 -14.76
N GLU A 265 19.85 -23.91 -14.19
CA GLU A 265 20.68 -25.10 -14.12
C GLU A 265 21.14 -25.54 -15.52
N GLN A 266 20.21 -25.64 -16.48
CA GLN A 266 20.54 -25.96 -17.87
C GLN A 266 21.46 -24.92 -18.51
N THR A 267 21.23 -23.63 -18.26
CA THR A 267 22.10 -22.57 -18.79
C THR A 267 23.50 -22.66 -18.18
N ILE A 268 23.60 -22.90 -16.87
CA ILE A 268 24.87 -23.11 -16.18
C ILE A 268 25.61 -24.32 -16.74
N LEU A 269 24.92 -25.45 -16.95
CA LEU A 269 25.50 -26.66 -17.55
C LEU A 269 25.99 -26.41 -18.99
N GLN A 270 25.24 -25.65 -19.79
CA GLN A 270 25.67 -25.24 -21.14
C GLN A 270 26.89 -24.31 -21.11
N LEU A 271 26.94 -23.36 -20.18
CA LEU A 271 28.03 -22.38 -20.07
C LEU A 271 29.35 -23.00 -19.56
N ILE A 272 29.29 -24.05 -18.73
CA ILE A 272 30.50 -24.78 -18.27
C ILE A 272 31.21 -25.47 -19.44
N GLY A 273 30.44 -26.06 -20.36
CA GLY A 273 30.96 -26.77 -21.53
C GLY A 273 31.95 -27.91 -21.19
N VAL A 274 32.67 -28.41 -22.21
CA VAL A 274 33.59 -29.57 -22.06
C VAL A 274 34.95 -29.17 -21.46
N LYS A 275 35.36 -27.90 -21.58
CA LYS A 275 36.67 -27.41 -21.12
C LYS A 275 36.66 -26.85 -19.70
N GLY A 276 35.47 -26.69 -19.10
CA GLY A 276 35.31 -25.98 -17.84
C GLY A 276 35.45 -24.46 -17.99
N ILE A 277 34.98 -23.73 -16.99
CA ILE A 277 34.91 -22.27 -16.96
C ILE A 277 35.31 -21.75 -15.58
N ASN A 278 35.89 -20.54 -15.52
CA ASN A 278 36.15 -19.89 -14.25
C ASN A 278 34.82 -19.43 -13.60
N MET A 279 34.70 -19.55 -12.28
CA MET A 279 33.51 -19.23 -11.50
C MET A 279 33.06 -17.77 -11.64
N GLY A 280 34.02 -16.84 -11.68
CA GLY A 280 33.73 -15.40 -11.86
C GLY A 280 33.21 -15.11 -13.27
N GLU A 281 33.82 -15.73 -14.27
CA GLU A 281 33.40 -15.62 -15.67
C GLU A 281 32.03 -16.29 -15.90
N LEU A 282 31.77 -17.42 -15.25
CA LEU A 282 30.46 -18.10 -15.28
C LEU A 282 29.36 -17.21 -14.69
N ASN A 283 29.61 -16.60 -13.54
CA ASN A 283 28.65 -15.67 -12.92
C ASN A 283 28.42 -14.44 -13.82
N LYS A 284 29.48 -13.90 -14.44
CA LYS A 284 29.37 -12.77 -15.36
C LYS A 284 28.52 -13.10 -16.58
N ARG A 285 28.78 -14.23 -17.26
CA ARG A 285 28.00 -14.67 -18.42
C ARG A 285 26.55 -15.00 -18.09
N LEU A 286 26.31 -15.51 -16.88
CA LEU A 286 24.96 -15.77 -16.40
C LEU A 286 24.18 -14.47 -16.19
N LEU A 287 24.84 -13.43 -15.64
CA LEU A 287 24.25 -12.09 -15.48
C LEU A 287 24.07 -11.37 -16.82
N GLU A 288 24.94 -11.60 -17.82
CA GLU A 288 24.75 -11.08 -19.18
C GLU A 288 23.50 -11.66 -19.85
N GLY A 289 23.17 -12.93 -19.60
CA GLY A 289 21.94 -13.57 -20.07
C GLY A 289 20.71 -13.28 -19.20
N TYR A 290 20.91 -13.02 -17.91
CA TYR A 290 19.86 -12.80 -16.92
C TYR A 290 20.26 -11.70 -15.93
N PRO A 291 20.01 -10.41 -16.25
CA PRO A 291 20.46 -9.26 -15.46
C PRO A 291 19.94 -9.26 -14.02
N ASP A 292 18.74 -9.80 -13.80
CA ASP A 292 18.07 -9.86 -12.48
C ASP A 292 18.45 -11.11 -11.67
N PHE A 293 19.36 -11.96 -12.18
CA PHE A 293 19.76 -13.17 -11.49
C PHE A 293 20.43 -12.84 -10.15
N ASN A 294 19.84 -13.33 -9.07
CA ASN A 294 20.40 -13.24 -7.73
C ASN A 294 20.35 -14.61 -7.04
N VAL A 295 21.50 -15.11 -6.61
CA VAL A 295 21.66 -16.40 -5.92
C VAL A 295 20.80 -16.54 -4.66
N ARG A 296 20.47 -15.42 -4.01
CA ARG A 296 19.61 -15.41 -2.83
C ARG A 296 18.17 -15.79 -3.15
N ASN A 297 17.69 -15.44 -4.35
CA ASN A 297 16.37 -15.81 -4.86
C ASN A 297 16.24 -17.33 -5.08
N TYR A 298 17.37 -18.06 -5.01
CA TYR A 298 17.43 -19.51 -5.13
C TYR A 298 17.83 -20.20 -3.82
N GLY A 299 17.83 -19.48 -2.70
CA GLY A 299 18.17 -20.03 -1.37
C GLY A 299 19.66 -20.12 -1.06
N TYR A 300 20.53 -19.52 -1.89
CA TYR A 300 21.98 -19.58 -1.70
C TYR A 300 22.59 -18.25 -1.28
N ALA A 301 23.35 -18.28 -0.19
CA ALA A 301 24.06 -17.10 0.31
C ALA A 301 25.20 -16.62 -0.62
N LYS A 302 25.75 -17.51 -1.46
CA LYS A 302 26.85 -17.25 -2.39
C LYS A 302 26.69 -18.09 -3.66
N PHE A 303 27.12 -17.57 -4.82
CA PHE A 303 27.13 -18.31 -6.09
C PHE A 303 27.90 -19.63 -6.02
N SER A 304 29.01 -19.65 -5.26
CA SER A 304 29.77 -20.88 -5.03
C SER A 304 28.95 -21.98 -4.34
N LYS A 305 28.00 -21.63 -3.46
CA LYS A 305 27.12 -22.61 -2.82
C LYS A 305 26.10 -23.19 -3.79
N LEU A 306 25.53 -22.34 -4.66
CA LEU A 306 24.63 -22.77 -5.75
C LEU A 306 25.36 -23.79 -6.63
N ILE A 307 26.56 -23.47 -7.13
CA ILE A 307 27.32 -24.37 -8.00
C ILE A 307 27.73 -25.67 -7.30
N ASN A 308 28.06 -25.63 -6.02
CA ASN A 308 28.39 -26.84 -5.26
C ASN A 308 27.18 -27.76 -5.08
N ASP A 309 25.95 -27.24 -4.99
CA ASP A 309 24.75 -28.08 -4.92
C ASP A 309 24.45 -28.77 -6.26
N LEU A 310 24.86 -28.15 -7.38
CA LEU A 310 24.84 -28.76 -8.72
C LEU A 310 25.84 -29.91 -8.89
N SER A 311 26.60 -30.27 -7.86
CA SER A 311 27.42 -31.49 -7.87
C SER A 311 26.59 -32.76 -8.10
N ARG A 312 25.30 -32.75 -7.72
CA ARG A 312 24.33 -33.80 -8.04
C ARG A 312 24.08 -33.98 -9.55
N LEU A 313 24.39 -32.97 -10.35
CA LEU A 313 24.24 -32.95 -11.81
C LEU A 313 25.59 -33.16 -12.53
N GLY A 314 26.63 -33.65 -11.83
CA GLY A 314 27.94 -33.92 -12.40
C GLY A 314 28.85 -32.69 -12.52
N VAL A 315 28.59 -31.62 -11.75
CA VAL A 315 29.45 -30.43 -11.71
C VAL A 315 30.52 -30.57 -10.63
N ARG A 316 31.80 -30.41 -10.98
CA ARG A 316 32.92 -30.37 -10.03
C ARG A 316 33.54 -28.98 -9.95
N THR A 317 33.88 -28.57 -8.74
CA THR A 317 34.61 -27.33 -8.47
C THR A 317 36.06 -27.66 -8.07
N SER A 318 37.02 -27.04 -8.75
CA SER A 318 38.46 -27.16 -8.45
C SER A 318 39.06 -25.76 -8.37
N GLY A 319 39.24 -25.28 -7.14
CA GLY A 319 39.64 -23.89 -6.90
C GLY A 319 38.58 -22.90 -7.42
N GLN A 320 38.97 -22.02 -8.34
CA GLN A 320 38.06 -21.09 -9.01
C GLN A 320 37.44 -21.65 -10.30
N ASN A 321 37.75 -22.88 -10.70
CA ASN A 321 37.25 -23.46 -11.95
C ASN A 321 36.10 -24.43 -11.69
N VAL A 322 35.14 -24.44 -12.61
CA VAL A 322 33.95 -25.30 -12.63
C VAL A 322 34.00 -26.16 -13.89
N SER A 323 33.82 -27.47 -13.79
CA SER A 323 33.84 -28.40 -14.92
C SER A 323 32.81 -29.51 -14.77
N LEU A 324 32.43 -30.15 -15.89
CA LEU A 324 31.56 -31.32 -15.91
C LEU A 324 32.38 -32.61 -15.70
N GLU A 325 31.84 -33.55 -14.95
CA GLU A 325 32.41 -34.88 -14.73
C GLU A 325 32.40 -35.67 -16.03
N LYS A 326 33.57 -36.17 -16.45
CA LYS A 326 33.67 -37.01 -17.65
C LYS A 326 32.93 -38.31 -17.39
N VAL A 327 31.89 -38.59 -18.20
CA VAL A 327 31.38 -39.96 -18.35
C VAL A 327 32.54 -40.82 -18.83
N ILE A 328 33.05 -41.69 -17.96
CA ILE A 328 34.05 -42.70 -18.33
C ILE A 328 33.28 -43.75 -19.14
N PRO A 329 33.61 -44.01 -20.42
CA PRO A 329 33.00 -45.13 -21.13
C PRO A 329 33.39 -46.43 -20.43
N GLU A 330 32.39 -47.26 -20.11
CA GLU A 330 32.57 -48.55 -19.46
C GLU A 330 33.64 -49.38 -20.18
N LYS A 331 34.60 -49.90 -19.41
CA LYS A 331 35.53 -50.93 -19.89
C LYS A 331 34.72 -52.19 -20.23
N ASN A 332 34.66 -52.51 -21.52
CA ASN A 332 34.27 -53.82 -22.04
C ASN A 332 34.96 -54.96 -21.24
N PRO A 333 34.22 -55.92 -20.67
CA PRO A 333 34.83 -57.10 -20.10
C PRO A 333 35.10 -58.15 -21.20
N CYS A 334 36.27 -58.78 -21.11
CA CYS A 334 36.67 -60.08 -21.67
C CYS A 334 36.86 -60.23 -23.19
N LYS A 335 38.11 -60.04 -23.63
CA LYS A 335 38.79 -61.02 -24.48
C LYS A 335 39.82 -61.75 -23.63
N THR A 336 39.51 -62.97 -23.19
CA THR A 336 40.52 -63.90 -22.69
C THR A 336 40.83 -64.88 -23.81
N THR A 337 41.88 -64.60 -24.56
CA THR A 337 42.60 -65.58 -25.38
C THR A 337 43.28 -66.60 -24.47
N LEU A 338 42.82 -67.85 -24.51
CA LEU A 338 43.61 -69.01 -24.11
C LEU A 338 44.19 -69.64 -25.39
N LYS A 339 45.53 -69.60 -25.51
CA LYS A 339 46.33 -70.30 -26.52
C LYS A 339 46.65 -71.71 -26.02
N SER A 340 46.37 -72.70 -26.87
CA SER A 340 47.13 -73.93 -27.16
C SER A 340 48.01 -74.58 -26.07
N LYS A 341 47.68 -75.82 -25.69
CA LYS A 341 48.34 -77.03 -26.22
C LYS A 341 47.49 -78.27 -25.95
#